data_AF-A0A1E7LIG4-F1
#
_entry.id   AF-A0A1E7LIG4-F1
#
_cell.length_a   1.000
_cell.length_b   1.000
_cell.length_c   1.000
_cell.angle_alpha   90.00
_cell.angle_beta   90.00
_cell.angle_gamma   90.00
#
_symmetry.space_group_name_H-M   'P 1'
#
loop_
_entity.id
_entity.type
_entity.pdbx_description
1 polymer ?
#
loop_
_entity_poly.entity_id
_entity_poly.type
_entity_poly.pdbx_seq_one_letter_code
_entity_poly.pdbx_strand_id
1 'polypeptide(L)'
;LTGFRGGREVRPVPDGSCDLTAHVALDACAAGAGPGAVELTDQRTALGRLGVSGERPALALAASDPAAYVRALAAAGEAAELTARGGLGDFGWLLHRVG
;
A
#
# COMPACT_ATOMS: atom_id res chain seq x y z
N LEU A 1 -10.26 -8.40 13.97
CA LEU A 1 -10.61 -7.06 14.48
C LEU A 1 -9.53 -6.67 15.47
N THR A 2 -8.96 -5.48 15.34
CA THR A 2 -7.80 -5.01 16.09
C THR A 2 -8.07 -3.59 16.58
N GLY A 3 -7.70 -3.30 17.84
CA GLY A 3 -7.82 -1.97 18.43
C GLY A 3 -6.48 -1.24 18.45
N PHE A 4 -6.49 0.09 18.28
CA PHE A 4 -5.28 0.92 18.38
C PHE A 4 -5.50 2.14 19.28
N ARG A 5 -4.52 2.42 20.15
CA ARG A 5 -4.50 3.63 20.98
C ARG A 5 -3.05 4.09 21.16
N GLY A 6 -2.77 5.35 20.82
CA GLY A 6 -1.42 5.92 20.95
C GLY A 6 -0.36 5.17 20.13
N GLY A 7 -0.72 4.67 18.95
CA GLY A 7 0.18 3.93 18.06
C GLY A 7 0.50 2.50 18.50
N ARG A 8 -0.24 1.95 19.48
CA ARG A 8 -0.05 0.57 19.96
C ARG A 8 -1.34 -0.23 19.82
N GLU A 9 -1.17 -1.52 19.54
CA GLU A 9 -2.27 -2.47 19.53
C GLU A 9 -2.83 -2.67 20.96
N VAL A 10 -4.15 -2.72 21.06
CA VAL A 10 -4.91 -2.96 22.29
C VAL A 10 -6.08 -3.89 22.02
N ARG A 11 -6.69 -4.42 23.09
CA ARG A 11 -7.96 -5.15 22.96
C ARG A 11 -9.01 -4.25 22.29
N PRO A 12 -9.69 -4.69 21.21
CA PRO A 12 -10.73 -3.89 20.57
C PRO A 12 -11.95 -3.77 21.49
N VAL A 13 -12.37 -2.53 21.77
CA VAL A 13 -13.59 -2.21 22.52
C VAL A 13 -14.37 -1.12 21.75
N PRO A 14 -15.65 -1.33 21.38
CA PRO A 14 -16.44 -0.36 20.63
C PRO A 14 -17.07 0.70 21.55
N ASP A 15 -16.24 1.33 22.39
CA ASP A 15 -16.64 2.38 23.35
C ASP A 15 -16.08 3.76 22.99
N GLY A 16 -15.40 3.88 21.85
CA GLY A 16 -14.75 5.12 21.40
C GLY A 16 -13.38 5.39 22.06
N SER A 17 -12.88 4.51 22.91
CA SER A 17 -11.58 4.68 23.60
C SER A 17 -10.36 4.24 22.77
N CYS A 18 -10.58 3.63 21.61
CA CYS A 18 -9.54 3.21 20.67
C CYS A 18 -10.09 3.17 19.23
N ASP A 19 -9.20 3.32 18.26
CA ASP A 19 -9.53 3.08 16.85
C ASP A 19 -9.73 1.58 16.62
N LEU A 20 -10.74 1.22 15.84
CA LEU A 20 -11.04 -0.18 15.50
C LEU A 20 -10.79 -0.42 14.01
N THR A 21 -10.04 -1.48 13.71
CA THR A 21 -9.72 -1.90 12.34
C THR A 21 -10.05 -3.37 12.13
N ALA A 22 -10.48 -3.74 10.94
CA ALA A 22 -10.75 -5.12 10.55
C ALA A 22 -10.13 -5.42 9.19
N HIS A 23 -9.81 -6.67 8.93
CA HIS A 23 -9.45 -7.10 7.59
C HIS A 23 -10.68 -7.00 6.67
N VAL A 24 -10.43 -6.60 5.43
CA VAL A 24 -11.45 -6.55 4.39
C VAL A 24 -11.58 -7.92 3.75
N ALA A 25 -12.80 -8.46 3.71
CA ALA A 25 -13.14 -9.66 2.98
C ALA A 25 -13.26 -9.32 1.47
N LEU A 26 -12.14 -9.35 0.75
CA LEU A 26 -12.10 -8.92 -0.67
C LEU A 26 -12.94 -9.82 -1.59
N ASP A 27 -13.15 -11.08 -1.23
CA ASP A 27 -14.05 -12.00 -1.91
C ASP A 27 -15.53 -11.54 -1.80
N ALA A 28 -15.97 -11.13 -0.62
CA ALA A 28 -17.29 -10.56 -0.41
C ALA A 28 -17.44 -9.22 -1.15
N CYS A 29 -16.40 -8.38 -1.15
CA CYS A 29 -16.39 -7.15 -1.96
C CYS A 29 -16.51 -7.44 -3.46
N ALA A 30 -15.82 -8.48 -3.95
CA ALA A 30 -15.92 -8.90 -5.35
C ALA A 30 -17.31 -9.42 -5.70
N ALA A 31 -17.91 -10.23 -4.82
CA ALA A 31 -19.27 -10.74 -4.99
C ALA A 31 -20.34 -9.64 -4.94
N GLY A 32 -20.08 -8.57 -4.16
CA GLY A 32 -20.93 -7.39 -4.08
C GLY A 32 -20.66 -6.33 -5.16
N ALA A 33 -19.63 -6.51 -6.00
CA ALA A 33 -19.36 -5.60 -7.09
C ALA A 33 -20.48 -5.69 -8.14
N GLY A 34 -20.88 -4.56 -8.71
CA GLY A 34 -21.89 -4.51 -9.76
C GLY A 34 -21.43 -5.17 -11.07
N PRO A 35 -22.18 -4.98 -12.17
CA PRO A 35 -21.75 -5.46 -13.48
C PRO A 35 -20.37 -4.92 -13.85
N GLY A 36 -19.47 -5.78 -14.32
CA GLY A 36 -18.12 -5.40 -14.71
C GLY A 36 -17.09 -6.48 -14.37
N ALA A 37 -15.92 -6.40 -15.00
CA ALA A 37 -14.84 -7.32 -14.69
C ALA A 37 -14.20 -6.94 -13.34
N VAL A 38 -14.03 -7.93 -12.47
CA VAL A 38 -13.31 -7.81 -11.19
C VAL A 38 -12.00 -8.57 -11.27
N GLU A 39 -10.94 -7.97 -10.73
CA GLU A 39 -9.62 -8.58 -10.62
C GLU A 39 -9.11 -8.42 -9.18
N LEU A 40 -8.66 -9.53 -8.58
CA LEU A 40 -7.93 -9.51 -7.33
C LEU A 40 -6.42 -9.53 -7.62
N THR A 41 -5.66 -8.69 -6.95
CA THR A 41 -4.21 -8.60 -7.10
C THR A 41 -3.55 -8.19 -5.77
N ASP A 42 -2.23 -8.09 -5.75
CA ASP A 42 -1.49 -7.55 -4.60
C ASP A 42 -1.10 -6.08 -4.82
N GLN A 43 -0.81 -5.39 -3.72
CA GLN A 43 -0.46 -3.98 -3.73
C GLN A 43 0.76 -3.70 -4.59
N ARG A 44 1.80 -4.53 -4.49
CA ARG A 44 3.01 -4.40 -5.31
C ARG A 44 2.68 -4.41 -6.81
N THR A 45 1.84 -5.34 -7.25
CA THR A 45 1.45 -5.46 -8.66
C THR A 45 0.58 -4.29 -9.09
N ALA A 46 -0.38 -3.88 -8.26
CA ALA A 46 -1.23 -2.72 -8.54
C ALA A 46 -0.42 -1.43 -8.65
N LEU A 47 0.46 -1.15 -7.68
CA LEU A 47 1.31 0.03 -7.67
C LEU A 47 2.35 0.00 -8.80
N GLY A 48 2.89 -1.17 -9.13
CA GLY A 48 3.78 -1.34 -10.29
C GLY A 48 3.10 -0.98 -11.61
N ARG A 49 1.82 -1.34 -11.79
CA ARG A 49 1.03 -0.93 -12.97
C ARG A 49 0.78 0.59 -13.02
N LEU A 50 0.82 1.28 -11.88
CA LEU A 50 0.73 2.74 -11.78
C LEU A 50 2.09 3.44 -11.92
N GLY A 51 3.17 2.70 -12.16
CA GLY A 51 4.52 3.25 -12.33
C GLY A 51 5.27 3.53 -11.03
N VAL A 52 4.77 3.06 -9.89
CA VAL A 52 5.49 3.15 -8.61
C VAL A 52 6.65 2.16 -8.63
N SER A 53 7.87 2.67 -8.46
CA SER A 53 9.10 1.87 -8.49
C SER A 53 10.02 2.26 -7.35
N GLY A 54 10.58 1.26 -6.67
CA GLY A 54 11.62 1.42 -5.67
C GLY A 54 13.05 1.43 -6.26
N GLU A 55 13.18 1.56 -7.59
CA GLU A 55 14.48 1.64 -8.23
C GLU A 55 15.27 2.85 -7.73
N ARG A 56 16.54 2.61 -7.39
CA ARG A 56 17.41 3.67 -6.87
C ARG A 56 17.77 4.64 -8.01
N PRO A 57 17.80 5.95 -7.74
CA PRO A 57 18.26 6.93 -8.72
C PRO A 57 19.72 6.69 -9.13
N ALA A 58 20.07 7.11 -10.34
CA ALA A 58 21.43 6.99 -10.86
C ALA A 58 22.44 7.70 -9.94
N LEU A 59 23.52 7.00 -9.57
CA LEU A 59 24.52 7.52 -8.63
C LEU A 59 25.21 8.80 -9.14
N ALA A 60 25.33 8.99 -10.46
CA ALA A 60 25.91 10.20 -11.04
C ALA A 60 25.16 11.48 -10.61
N LEU A 61 23.85 11.38 -10.33
CA LEU A 61 23.06 12.49 -9.83
C LEU A 61 23.55 12.97 -8.45
N ALA A 62 24.13 12.10 -7.63
CA ALA A 62 24.70 12.48 -6.35
C ALA A 62 25.88 13.46 -6.50
N ALA A 63 26.58 13.43 -7.64
CA ALA A 63 27.70 14.33 -7.91
C ALA A 63 27.24 15.64 -8.57
N SER A 64 26.27 15.59 -9.49
CA SER A 64 25.80 16.77 -10.23
C SER A 64 24.70 17.57 -9.52
N ASP A 65 23.81 16.89 -8.78
CA ASP A 65 22.75 17.49 -7.96
C ASP A 65 22.46 16.60 -6.73
N PRO A 66 23.25 16.72 -5.65
CA PRO A 66 23.10 15.91 -4.45
C PRO A 66 21.71 16.01 -3.82
N ALA A 67 21.08 17.19 -3.88
CA ALA A 67 19.77 17.41 -3.28
C ALA A 67 18.68 16.68 -4.08
N ALA A 68 18.75 16.71 -5.41
CA ALA A 68 17.85 15.89 -6.23
C ALA A 68 18.07 14.40 -6.02
N TYR A 69 19.32 13.95 -5.88
CA TYR A 69 19.61 12.55 -5.58
C TYR A 69 18.96 12.09 -4.27
N VAL A 70 19.13 12.85 -3.17
CA VAL A 70 18.56 12.49 -1.87
C VAL A 70 17.02 12.48 -1.93
N ARG A 71 16.39 13.45 -2.60
CA ARG A 71 14.92 13.45 -2.78
C ARG A 71 14.45 12.23 -3.58
N ALA A 72 15.12 11.92 -4.68
CA ALA A 72 14.78 10.75 -5.50
C ALA A 72 15.02 9.43 -4.75
N LEU A 73 16.06 9.37 -3.93
CA LEU A 73 16.38 8.19 -3.12
C LEU A 73 15.35 7.99 -2.00
N ALA A 74 14.89 9.07 -1.36
CA ALA A 74 13.82 9.00 -0.37
C ALA A 74 12.52 8.46 -0.98
N ALA A 75 12.10 9.01 -2.13
CA ALA A 75 10.93 8.53 -2.85
C ALA A 75 11.06 7.05 -3.27
N ALA A 76 12.24 6.64 -3.74
CA ALA A 76 12.50 5.23 -4.06
C ALA A 76 12.42 4.33 -2.81
N GLY A 77 12.86 4.80 -1.65
CA GLY A 77 12.75 4.08 -0.38
C GLY A 77 11.30 3.86 0.05
N GLU A 78 10.48 4.92 -0.01
CA GLU A 78 9.04 4.84 0.28
C GLU A 78 8.34 3.86 -0.67
N ALA A 79 8.63 3.94 -1.97
CA ALA A 79 8.10 3.02 -2.97
C ALA A 79 8.55 1.56 -2.74
N ALA A 80 9.81 1.36 -2.31
CA ALA A 80 10.32 0.03 -1.97
C ALA A 80 9.59 -0.57 -0.76
N GLU A 81 9.29 0.23 0.26
CA GLU A 81 8.50 -0.21 1.43
C GLU A 81 7.08 -0.61 1.03
N LEU A 82 6.41 0.23 0.24
CA LEU A 82 5.04 -0.01 -0.25
C LEU A 82 4.92 -1.27 -1.12
N THR A 83 6.01 -1.70 -1.76
CA THR A 83 6.03 -2.83 -2.69
C THR A 83 6.74 -4.08 -2.14
N ALA A 84 7.27 -4.01 -0.90
CA ALA A 84 8.03 -5.08 -0.27
C ALA A 84 7.22 -6.37 -0.07
N ARG A 85 7.86 -7.52 -0.34
CA ARG A 85 7.34 -8.86 0.01
C ARG A 85 7.46 -9.10 1.51
N GLY A 86 6.50 -9.83 2.09
CA GLY A 86 6.39 -10.03 3.52
C GLY A 86 5.99 -8.77 4.31
N GLY A 87 5.62 -7.70 3.60
CA GLY A 87 5.25 -6.40 4.15
C GLY A 87 4.09 -5.78 3.38
N LEU A 88 4.11 -4.46 3.21
CA LEU A 88 2.98 -3.70 2.64
C LEU A 88 2.65 -4.14 1.20
N GLY A 89 3.63 -4.61 0.43
CA GLY A 89 3.43 -5.05 -0.95
C GLY A 89 2.51 -6.26 -1.11
N ASP A 90 2.24 -6.99 -0.03
CA ASP A 90 1.37 -8.17 -0.03
C ASP A 90 -0.08 -7.85 0.39
N PHE A 91 -0.41 -6.57 0.68
CA PHE A 91 -1.81 -6.19 0.88
C PHE A 91 -2.64 -6.47 -0.37
N GLY A 92 -3.83 -7.05 -0.18
CA GLY A 92 -4.73 -7.36 -1.28
C GLY A 92 -5.41 -6.11 -1.86
N TRP A 93 -5.55 -6.09 -3.17
CA TRP A 93 -6.25 -5.07 -3.94
C TRP A 93 -7.37 -5.71 -4.76
N LEU A 94 -8.47 -4.99 -4.92
CA LEU A 94 -9.58 -5.34 -5.82
C LEU A 94 -9.76 -4.23 -6.83
N LEU A 95 -9.67 -4.57 -8.12
CA LEU A 95 -9.96 -3.67 -9.23
C LEU A 95 -11.31 -4.07 -9.83
N HIS A 96 -12.25 -3.12 -9.86
CA HIS A 96 -13.54 -3.29 -10.53
C HIS A 96 -13.60 -2.31 -11.71
N ARG A 97 -13.70 -2.85 -12.93
CA ARG A 97 -13.81 -2.02 -14.14
C ARG A 97 -15.22 -1.46 -14.26
N VAL A 98 -15.32 -0.14 -14.33
CA VAL A 98 -16.56 0.59 -14.60
C VAL A 98 -16.53 1.13 -16.03
N GLY A 99 -17.58 0.88 -16.80
CA GLY A 99 -17.68 1.29 -18.21
C GLY A 99 -18.48 0.32 -19.06
#